data_AF-A0A1I6JI55-F1
#
_entry.id   AF-A0A1I6JI55-F1
#
_cell.length_a   1.000
_cell.length_b   1.000
_cell.length_c   1.000
_cell.angle_alpha   90.00
_cell.angle_beta   90.00
_cell.angle_gamma   90.00
#
_symmetry.space_group_name_H-M   'P 1'
#
loop_
_entity.id
_entity.type
_entity.pdbx_description
1 polymer ?
#
loop_
_entity_poly.entity_id
_entity_poly.type
_entity_poly.pdbx_seq_one_letter_code
_entity_poly.pdbx_strand_id
1 'polypeptide(L)'
;MSAPRVALITSSYAPHVGGVETHVAEVARVLTARGVAVEVWAVDRGERPQGTPPDAFPVRYLPTPLPARRATSLARFARRAPGAWTAWTRAHRRFRPDVLHVHCFGPNGLYALALQRRFGTPLIVTSHGETTGDDDNVFVRSALLRRGLRDALAASAAVTAPSEYVLRDLRARFGLTGGVVVPNGVALDVPPDRGIRSRLPSGAFLAAVGRLGRMKGFDLLIEASARLRERGILSRAGNGAGPDEVRLVIAGDGPERAALAEQVAARGLTDVVDFFGWCAPAEVAAVLAGSRALVVPSRSEAFGIAALEAWRAGTALVMTNRGGAGEFVHDGEDGILVDPEDVDALAAALARVLEDPALRDGLAAAGSERVAEFRWERVAERYLPLYPHAGASR
;
A
#
# COMPACT_ATOMS: atom_id res chain seq x y z
N MET A 1 0.19 -34.23 8.35
CA MET A 1 -0.92 -33.52 7.66
C MET A 1 -0.33 -32.84 6.44
N SER A 2 -0.94 -32.95 5.26
CA SER A 2 -0.44 -32.24 4.07
C SER A 2 -0.65 -30.73 4.24
N ALA A 3 0.34 -29.94 3.85
CA ALA A 3 0.19 -28.48 3.83
C ALA A 3 -0.97 -28.06 2.89
N PRO A 4 -1.72 -26.99 3.22
CA PRO A 4 -2.85 -26.56 2.41
C PRO A 4 -2.41 -26.04 1.04
N ARG A 5 -3.34 -26.08 0.08
CA ARG A 5 -3.21 -25.53 -1.26
C ARG A 5 -3.96 -24.20 -1.33
N VAL A 6 -3.23 -23.10 -1.45
CA VAL A 6 -3.77 -21.74 -1.37
C VAL A 6 -3.75 -21.10 -2.75
N ALA A 7 -4.91 -20.69 -3.25
CA ALA A 7 -5.00 -19.83 -4.43
C ALA A 7 -5.08 -18.36 -3.97
N LEU A 8 -3.98 -17.62 -4.12
CA LEU A 8 -3.94 -16.18 -3.84
C LEU A 8 -4.46 -15.42 -5.06
N ILE A 9 -5.60 -14.76 -4.92
CA ILE A 9 -6.34 -14.15 -6.03
C ILE A 9 -6.24 -12.63 -5.96
N THR A 10 -5.64 -11.98 -6.95
CA THR A 10 -5.36 -10.54 -6.92
C THR A 10 -5.90 -9.80 -8.15
N SER A 11 -6.22 -8.51 -7.97
CA SER A 11 -6.78 -7.64 -9.02
C SER A 11 -5.72 -7.13 -10.02
N SER A 12 -4.45 -7.21 -9.64
CA SER A 12 -3.27 -6.93 -10.46
C SER A 12 -2.05 -7.65 -9.88
N TYR A 13 -1.06 -7.87 -10.74
CA TYR A 13 0.23 -8.47 -10.42
C TYR A 13 1.26 -8.00 -11.45
N ALA A 14 2.50 -8.49 -11.38
CA ALA A 14 3.55 -8.17 -12.35
C ALA A 14 3.02 -8.23 -13.81
N PRO A 15 3.39 -7.28 -14.69
CA PRO A 15 4.42 -6.26 -14.54
C PRO A 15 4.00 -5.02 -13.73
N HIS A 16 2.77 -4.94 -13.23
CA HIS A 16 2.36 -3.85 -12.35
C HIS A 16 3.02 -4.01 -10.98
N VAL A 17 3.54 -2.91 -10.43
CA VAL A 17 4.17 -2.86 -9.10
C VAL A 17 3.41 -1.85 -8.25
N GLY A 18 3.02 -2.29 -7.05
CA GLY A 18 2.28 -1.52 -6.07
C GLY A 18 2.25 -2.23 -4.73
N GLY A 19 1.53 -1.66 -3.76
CA GLY A 19 1.46 -2.22 -2.40
C GLY A 19 0.78 -3.59 -2.35
N VAL A 20 -0.32 -3.77 -3.09
CA VAL A 20 -1.06 -5.05 -3.13
C VAL A 20 -0.25 -6.13 -3.82
N GLU A 21 0.40 -5.81 -4.94
CA GLU A 21 1.23 -6.73 -5.71
C GLU A 21 2.42 -7.20 -4.88
N THR A 22 3.10 -6.28 -4.20
CA THR A 22 4.22 -6.59 -3.31
C THR A 22 3.78 -7.47 -2.13
N HIS A 23 2.64 -7.14 -1.51
CA HIS A 23 2.08 -7.94 -0.42
C HIS A 23 1.77 -9.37 -0.85
N VAL A 24 1.11 -9.55 -2.00
CA VAL A 24 0.78 -10.89 -2.53
C VAL A 24 2.05 -11.67 -2.85
N ALA A 25 3.05 -11.03 -3.48
CA ALA A 25 4.31 -11.69 -3.83
C ALA A 25 5.08 -12.16 -2.57
N GLU A 26 5.18 -11.31 -1.55
CA GLU A 26 5.91 -11.62 -0.32
C GLU A 26 5.19 -12.64 0.55
N VAL A 27 3.86 -12.53 0.67
CA VAL A 27 3.05 -13.55 1.36
C VAL A 27 3.18 -14.88 0.63
N ALA A 28 3.09 -14.91 -0.71
CA ALA A 28 3.28 -16.13 -1.49
C ALA A 28 4.68 -16.74 -1.26
N ARG A 29 5.73 -15.92 -1.29
CA ARG A 29 7.12 -16.35 -1.06
C ARG A 29 7.27 -17.00 0.31
N VAL A 30 6.80 -16.34 1.38
CA VAL A 30 6.91 -16.87 2.74
C VAL A 30 6.09 -18.14 2.91
N LEU A 31 4.86 -18.18 2.39
CA LEU A 31 4.00 -19.36 2.48
C LEU A 31 4.62 -20.56 1.74
N THR A 32 5.16 -20.36 0.54
CA THR A 32 5.88 -21.40 -0.22
C THR A 32 7.12 -21.89 0.54
N ALA A 33 7.89 -20.99 1.16
CA ALA A 33 9.03 -21.36 1.99
C ALA A 33 8.63 -22.18 3.24
N ARG A 34 7.39 -22.03 3.72
CA ARG A 34 6.79 -22.84 4.79
C ARG A 34 6.13 -24.14 4.29
N GLY A 35 6.31 -24.49 3.03
CA GLY A 35 5.79 -25.73 2.44
C GLY A 35 4.32 -25.68 2.03
N VAL A 36 3.67 -24.50 2.08
CA VAL A 36 2.31 -24.31 1.56
C VAL A 36 2.36 -24.32 0.04
N ALA A 37 1.49 -25.10 -0.60
CA ALA A 37 1.39 -25.08 -2.05
C ALA A 37 0.61 -23.83 -2.47
N VAL A 38 1.27 -22.87 -3.11
CA VAL A 38 0.67 -21.59 -3.51
C VAL A 38 0.58 -21.47 -5.02
N GLU A 39 -0.55 -21.00 -5.54
CA GLU A 39 -0.64 -20.42 -6.88
C GLU A 39 -1.22 -19.01 -6.79
N VAL A 40 -0.63 -18.06 -7.50
CA VAL A 40 -1.17 -16.70 -7.63
C VAL A 40 -2.04 -16.62 -8.87
N TRP A 41 -3.30 -16.19 -8.72
CA TRP A 41 -4.24 -15.98 -9.81
C TRP A 41 -4.54 -14.48 -9.94
N ALA A 42 -4.00 -13.87 -10.99
CA ALA A 42 -4.16 -12.45 -11.27
C ALA A 42 -5.18 -12.21 -12.40
N VAL A 43 -5.82 -11.05 -12.40
CA VAL A 43 -6.65 -10.62 -13.54
C VAL A 43 -5.76 -10.41 -14.78
N ASP A 44 -6.10 -11.05 -15.89
CA ASP A 44 -5.43 -10.81 -17.18
C ASP A 44 -5.83 -9.44 -17.74
N ARG A 45 -4.88 -8.50 -17.73
CA ARG A 45 -5.02 -7.15 -18.27
C ARG A 45 -4.50 -7.02 -19.71
N GLY A 46 -4.05 -8.12 -20.32
CA GLY A 46 -3.39 -8.12 -21.62
C GLY A 46 -1.89 -7.81 -21.57
N GLU A 47 -1.37 -7.52 -20.38
CA GLU A 47 0.04 -7.24 -20.11
C GLU A 47 0.61 -8.45 -19.36
N ARG A 48 1.60 -9.11 -19.96
CA ARG A 48 2.27 -10.28 -19.36
C ARG A 48 3.74 -9.95 -19.13
N PRO A 49 4.34 -10.41 -18.02
CA PRO A 49 5.77 -10.29 -17.83
C PRO A 49 6.51 -10.90 -19.01
N GLN A 50 7.56 -10.23 -19.49
CA GLN A 50 8.50 -10.82 -20.43
C GLN A 50 9.50 -11.68 -19.63
N GLY A 51 9.55 -12.99 -19.92
CA GLY A 51 10.45 -13.95 -19.24
C GLY A 51 9.78 -14.87 -18.23
N THR A 52 10.58 -15.74 -17.60
CA THR A 52 10.14 -16.60 -16.50
C THR A 52 9.83 -15.72 -15.29
N PRO A 53 8.69 -15.89 -14.60
CA PRO A 53 8.43 -15.16 -13.36
C PRO A 53 9.62 -15.37 -12.40
N PRO A 54 10.17 -14.31 -11.80
CA PRO A 54 11.26 -14.44 -10.83
C PRO A 54 10.82 -15.17 -9.54
N ASP A 55 9.51 -15.39 -9.40
CA ASP A 55 8.88 -15.91 -8.21
C ASP A 55 9.02 -17.44 -8.08
N ALA A 56 9.21 -17.90 -6.85
CA ALA A 56 9.32 -19.32 -6.51
C ALA A 56 7.98 -20.11 -6.62
N PHE A 57 6.92 -19.50 -7.15
CA PHE A 57 5.56 -20.04 -7.21
C PHE A 57 4.88 -19.73 -8.56
N PRO A 58 3.90 -20.55 -9.01
CA PRO A 58 3.24 -20.32 -10.30
C PRO A 58 2.26 -19.15 -10.25
N VAL A 59 2.29 -18.32 -11.30
CA VAL A 59 1.35 -17.21 -11.52
C VAL A 59 0.47 -17.51 -12.74
N ARG A 60 -0.84 -17.30 -12.61
CA ARG A 60 -1.84 -17.47 -13.68
C ARG A 60 -2.58 -16.16 -13.92
N TYR A 61 -2.56 -15.67 -15.15
CA TYR A 61 -3.38 -14.54 -15.57
C TYR A 61 -4.71 -15.08 -16.13
N LEU A 62 -5.80 -14.73 -15.48
CA LEU A 62 -7.14 -15.22 -15.79
C LEU A 62 -8.01 -14.10 -16.38
N PRO A 63 -8.61 -14.30 -17.57
CA PRO A 63 -9.54 -13.33 -18.13
C PRO A 63 -10.73 -13.14 -17.19
N THR A 64 -11.04 -11.88 -16.87
CA THR A 64 -12.04 -11.53 -15.85
C THR A 64 -12.95 -10.39 -16.36
N PRO A 65 -13.69 -10.59 -17.47
CA PRO A 65 -14.57 -9.55 -18.00
C PRO A 65 -15.71 -9.26 -17.02
N LEU A 66 -16.07 -7.97 -16.91
CA LEU A 66 -17.26 -7.51 -16.19
C LEU A 66 -18.39 -7.13 -17.16
N PRO A 67 -19.66 -7.27 -16.75
CA PRO A 67 -20.78 -6.77 -17.54
C PRO A 67 -20.73 -5.24 -17.64
N ALA A 68 -21.00 -4.73 -18.84
CA ALA A 68 -20.92 -3.32 -19.15
C ALA A 68 -22.28 -2.75 -19.56
N ARG A 69 -22.49 -1.44 -19.34
CA ARG A 69 -23.77 -0.76 -19.63
C ARG A 69 -24.00 -0.47 -21.12
N ARG A 70 -22.94 -0.35 -21.93
CA ARG A 70 -23.03 -0.03 -23.36
C ARG A 70 -23.26 -1.31 -24.17
N ALA A 71 -24.16 -1.28 -25.16
CA ALA A 71 -24.54 -2.46 -25.96
C ALA A 71 -23.34 -3.19 -26.61
N THR A 72 -22.42 -2.44 -27.22
CA THR A 72 -21.18 -2.99 -27.81
C THR A 72 -20.27 -3.67 -26.79
N SER A 73 -20.24 -3.14 -25.57
CA SER A 73 -19.45 -3.68 -24.46
C SER A 73 -20.15 -4.88 -23.80
N LEU A 74 -21.48 -4.90 -23.76
CA LEU A 74 -22.28 -6.04 -23.32
C LEU A 74 -22.12 -7.24 -24.26
N ALA A 75 -22.16 -7.02 -25.58
CA ALA A 75 -21.90 -8.08 -26.57
C ALA A 75 -20.46 -8.63 -26.48
N ARG A 76 -19.48 -7.79 -26.10
CA ARG A 76 -18.11 -8.23 -25.82
C ARG A 76 -18.04 -9.08 -24.54
N PHE A 77 -18.73 -8.66 -23.48
CA PHE A 77 -18.85 -9.43 -22.25
C PHE A 77 -19.47 -10.81 -22.50
N ALA A 78 -20.64 -10.87 -23.17
CA ALA A 78 -21.35 -12.11 -23.45
C ALA A 78 -20.50 -13.12 -24.23
N ARG A 79 -19.68 -12.64 -25.18
CA ARG A 79 -18.75 -13.48 -25.94
C ARG A 79 -17.56 -13.99 -25.10
N ARG A 80 -17.04 -13.19 -24.16
CA ARG A 80 -15.83 -13.53 -23.38
C ARG A 80 -16.12 -14.26 -22.07
N ALA A 81 -17.30 -14.05 -21.48
CA ALA A 81 -17.64 -14.59 -20.16
C ALA A 81 -17.61 -16.14 -20.08
N PRO A 82 -18.11 -16.92 -21.07
CA PRO A 82 -18.04 -18.38 -21.00
C PRO A 82 -16.60 -18.92 -21.05
N GLY A 83 -15.76 -18.32 -21.89
CA GLY A 83 -14.34 -18.66 -21.97
C GLY A 83 -13.60 -18.29 -20.68
N ALA A 84 -13.90 -17.13 -20.11
CA ALA A 84 -13.37 -16.72 -18.82
C ALA A 84 -13.75 -17.69 -17.70
N TRP A 85 -15.03 -18.02 -17.57
CA TRP A 85 -15.51 -18.99 -16.59
C TRP A 85 -14.85 -20.37 -16.77
N THR A 86 -14.68 -20.82 -18.01
CA THR A 86 -13.98 -22.07 -18.32
C THR A 86 -12.51 -22.02 -17.87
N ALA A 87 -11.82 -20.89 -18.04
CA ALA A 87 -10.45 -20.72 -17.58
C ALA A 87 -10.34 -20.78 -16.05
N TRP A 88 -11.19 -20.05 -15.33
CA TRP A 88 -11.24 -20.05 -13.86
C TRP A 88 -11.58 -21.44 -13.28
N THR A 89 -12.60 -22.11 -13.83
CA THR A 89 -12.98 -23.46 -13.38
C THR A 89 -11.92 -24.51 -13.71
N ARG A 90 -11.20 -24.39 -14.83
CA ARG A 90 -10.06 -25.26 -15.17
C ARG A 90 -8.88 -25.03 -14.23
N ALA A 91 -8.56 -23.78 -13.90
CA ALA A 91 -7.53 -23.45 -12.92
C ALA A 91 -7.87 -24.07 -11.56
N HIS A 92 -9.11 -23.90 -11.10
CA HIS A 92 -9.62 -24.52 -9.87
C HIS A 92 -9.53 -26.04 -9.89
N ARG A 93 -10.02 -26.72 -10.94
CA ARG A 93 -9.98 -28.20 -11.01
C ARG A 93 -8.57 -28.78 -11.10
N ARG A 94 -7.64 -28.06 -11.73
CA ARG A 94 -6.23 -28.47 -11.87
C ARG A 94 -5.47 -28.27 -10.57
N PHE A 95 -5.66 -27.11 -9.94
CA PHE A 95 -4.93 -26.77 -8.73
C PHE A 95 -5.62 -27.30 -7.46
N ARG A 96 -6.92 -27.60 -7.47
CA ARG A 96 -7.69 -28.06 -6.30
C ARG A 96 -7.35 -27.29 -5.01
N PRO A 97 -7.58 -25.97 -4.98
CA PRO A 97 -7.27 -25.18 -3.80
C PRO A 97 -8.14 -25.62 -2.62
N ASP A 98 -7.53 -25.69 -1.44
CA ASP A 98 -8.23 -25.86 -0.16
C ASP A 98 -8.85 -24.52 0.30
N VAL A 99 -8.31 -23.40 -0.20
CA VAL A 99 -8.83 -22.05 0.08
C VAL A 99 -8.58 -21.10 -1.08
N LEU A 100 -9.58 -20.25 -1.36
CA LEU A 100 -9.48 -19.11 -2.26
C LEU A 100 -9.24 -17.87 -1.40
N HIS A 101 -8.11 -17.20 -1.55
CA HIS A 101 -7.79 -16.02 -0.76
C HIS A 101 -7.67 -14.80 -1.67
N VAL A 102 -8.71 -13.96 -1.66
CA VAL A 102 -8.81 -12.75 -2.48
C VAL A 102 -8.10 -11.60 -1.78
N HIS A 103 -7.20 -10.93 -2.49
CA HIS A 103 -6.59 -9.66 -2.10
C HIS A 103 -7.13 -8.55 -3.00
N CYS A 104 -7.58 -7.44 -2.40
CA CYS A 104 -8.16 -6.28 -3.09
C CYS A 104 -9.36 -6.70 -3.94
N PHE A 105 -10.55 -6.68 -3.34
CA PHE A 105 -11.77 -7.15 -3.97
C PHE A 105 -12.14 -6.28 -5.17
N GLY A 106 -12.30 -6.91 -6.32
CA GLY A 106 -12.82 -6.29 -7.53
C GLY A 106 -13.45 -7.33 -8.46
N PRO A 107 -13.18 -7.28 -9.78
CA PRO A 107 -13.61 -8.32 -10.70
C PRO A 107 -13.15 -9.73 -10.27
N ASN A 108 -11.90 -9.86 -9.83
CA ASN A 108 -11.31 -11.09 -9.27
C ASN A 108 -12.16 -11.69 -8.15
N GLY A 109 -12.64 -10.85 -7.23
CA GLY A 109 -13.46 -11.26 -6.10
C GLY A 109 -14.82 -11.84 -6.50
N LEU A 110 -15.45 -11.30 -7.55
CA LEU A 110 -16.71 -11.86 -8.09
C LEU A 110 -16.53 -13.27 -8.65
N TYR A 111 -15.41 -13.52 -9.34
CA TYR A 111 -15.11 -14.85 -9.90
C TYR A 111 -14.73 -15.83 -8.79
N ALA A 112 -13.98 -15.38 -7.77
CA ALA A 112 -13.69 -16.18 -6.59
C ALA A 112 -14.97 -16.57 -5.83
N LEU A 113 -15.91 -15.63 -5.63
CA LEU A 113 -17.22 -15.90 -5.04
C LEU A 113 -18.03 -16.91 -5.87
N ALA A 114 -18.00 -16.79 -7.21
CA ALA A 114 -18.66 -17.76 -8.09
C ALA A 114 -18.04 -19.16 -7.97
N LEU A 115 -16.71 -19.27 -7.84
CA LEU A 115 -16.03 -20.54 -7.58
C LEU A 115 -16.39 -21.11 -6.21
N GLN A 116 -16.42 -20.29 -5.16
CA GLN A 116 -16.85 -20.69 -3.82
C GLN A 116 -18.27 -21.27 -3.86
N ARG A 117 -19.22 -20.59 -4.50
CA ARG A 117 -20.60 -21.09 -4.66
C ARG A 117 -20.70 -22.38 -5.48
N ARG A 118 -19.80 -22.57 -6.45
CA ARG A 118 -19.82 -23.74 -7.35
C ARG A 118 -19.14 -24.98 -6.75
N PHE A 119 -18.08 -24.81 -5.98
CA PHE A 119 -17.22 -25.90 -5.51
C PHE A 119 -17.17 -26.04 -4.00
N GLY A 120 -17.74 -25.10 -3.24
CA GLY A 120 -17.71 -25.11 -1.78
C GLY A 120 -16.33 -24.79 -1.17
N THR A 121 -15.35 -24.40 -1.97
CA THR A 121 -14.01 -24.05 -1.47
C THR A 121 -14.09 -22.81 -0.58
N PRO A 122 -13.59 -22.87 0.67
CA PRO A 122 -13.53 -21.72 1.57
C PRO A 122 -12.96 -20.46 0.91
N LEU A 123 -13.58 -19.32 1.20
CA LEU A 123 -13.18 -18.00 0.71
C LEU A 123 -12.61 -17.18 1.87
N ILE A 124 -11.48 -16.53 1.64
CA ILE A 124 -10.92 -15.50 2.52
C ILE A 124 -10.79 -14.22 1.70
N VAL A 125 -11.07 -13.08 2.32
CA VAL A 125 -10.92 -11.76 1.67
C VAL A 125 -10.02 -10.87 2.51
N THR A 126 -8.87 -10.48 1.96
CA THR A 126 -8.07 -9.35 2.44
C THR A 126 -8.51 -8.07 1.71
N SER A 127 -9.12 -7.14 2.44
CA SER A 127 -9.29 -5.76 1.96
C SER A 127 -8.02 -4.96 2.23
N HIS A 128 -7.48 -4.31 1.21
CA HIS A 128 -6.29 -3.46 1.28
C HIS A 128 -6.65 -1.96 1.37
N GLY A 129 -7.92 -1.66 1.63
CA GLY A 129 -8.43 -0.29 1.66
C GLY A 129 -8.99 0.17 0.30
N GLU A 130 -9.31 -0.75 -0.62
CA GLU A 130 -9.94 -0.43 -1.90
C GLU A 130 -11.31 0.24 -1.78
N THR A 131 -11.94 0.19 -0.61
CA THR A 131 -13.22 0.87 -0.30
C THR A 131 -13.01 2.24 0.34
N THR A 132 -11.89 2.45 1.05
CA THR A 132 -11.54 3.69 1.76
C THR A 132 -10.69 4.65 0.90
N GLY A 133 -9.88 4.12 -0.02
CA GLY A 133 -9.09 4.86 -1.00
C GLY A 133 -9.71 4.88 -2.39
N ASP A 134 -11.03 4.74 -2.48
CA ASP A 134 -11.80 4.66 -3.73
C ASP A 134 -12.03 6.05 -4.34
N ASP A 135 -10.96 6.70 -4.84
CA ASP A 135 -11.04 8.03 -5.48
C ASP A 135 -12.09 8.05 -6.61
N ASP A 136 -12.25 6.92 -7.32
CA ASP A 136 -13.17 6.76 -8.44
C ASP A 136 -14.60 6.40 -8.05
N ASN A 137 -14.86 6.21 -6.74
CA ASN A 137 -16.15 5.80 -6.19
C ASN A 137 -16.72 4.54 -6.89
N VAL A 138 -15.86 3.60 -7.27
CA VAL A 138 -16.18 2.34 -7.95
C VAL A 138 -17.28 1.59 -7.21
N PHE A 139 -17.18 1.46 -5.89
CA PHE A 139 -18.17 0.73 -5.09
C PHE A 139 -19.47 1.51 -4.90
N VAL A 140 -19.50 2.82 -5.11
CA VAL A 140 -20.72 3.65 -5.12
C VAL A 140 -21.38 3.65 -6.51
N ARG A 141 -20.59 3.54 -7.58
CA ARG A 141 -21.08 3.55 -8.97
C ARG A 141 -21.50 2.16 -9.48
N SER A 142 -20.91 1.09 -8.96
CA SER A 142 -21.18 -0.29 -9.37
C SER A 142 -21.96 -1.09 -8.33
N ALA A 143 -23.28 -1.24 -8.55
CA ALA A 143 -24.13 -2.08 -7.71
C ALA A 143 -23.70 -3.55 -7.71
N LEU A 144 -23.14 -4.03 -8.82
CA LEU A 144 -22.61 -5.39 -8.94
C LEU A 144 -21.43 -5.61 -8.00
N LEU A 145 -20.43 -4.72 -8.00
CA LEU A 145 -19.27 -4.84 -7.13
C LEU A 145 -19.66 -4.64 -5.66
N ARG A 146 -20.56 -3.69 -5.38
CA ARG A 146 -21.06 -3.45 -4.03
C ARG A 146 -21.78 -4.66 -3.45
N ARG A 147 -22.73 -5.23 -4.21
CA ARG A 147 -23.46 -6.44 -3.77
C ARG A 147 -22.54 -7.64 -3.72
N GLY A 148 -21.66 -7.80 -4.70
CA GLY A 148 -20.67 -8.86 -4.73
C GLY A 148 -19.72 -8.84 -3.54
N LEU A 149 -19.24 -7.66 -3.12
CA LEU A 149 -18.41 -7.52 -1.93
C LEU A 149 -19.21 -7.92 -0.68
N ARG A 150 -20.44 -7.42 -0.49
CA ARG A 150 -21.30 -7.84 0.64
C ARG A 150 -21.50 -9.35 0.69
N ASP A 151 -21.86 -9.94 -0.43
CA ASP A 151 -22.07 -11.38 -0.56
C ASP A 151 -20.77 -12.15 -0.26
N ALA A 152 -19.61 -11.64 -0.72
CA ALA A 152 -18.32 -12.26 -0.46
C ALA A 152 -17.92 -12.17 1.02
N LEU A 153 -18.11 -11.01 1.66
CA LEU A 153 -17.83 -10.85 3.09
C LEU A 153 -18.70 -11.78 3.93
N ALA A 154 -20.00 -11.89 3.61
CA ALA A 154 -20.92 -12.79 4.30
C ALA A 154 -20.61 -14.29 4.08
N ALA A 155 -20.06 -14.65 2.92
CA ALA A 155 -19.70 -16.03 2.58
C ALA A 155 -18.25 -16.42 2.95
N SER A 156 -17.44 -15.46 3.38
CA SER A 156 -16.02 -15.70 3.69
C SER A 156 -15.86 -16.40 5.03
N ALA A 157 -14.97 -17.38 5.07
CA ALA A 157 -14.56 -18.04 6.31
C ALA A 157 -13.76 -17.09 7.22
N ALA A 158 -13.02 -16.17 6.62
CA ALA A 158 -12.34 -15.08 7.32
C ALA A 158 -12.23 -13.85 6.43
N VAL A 159 -12.23 -12.68 7.05
CA VAL A 159 -11.95 -11.40 6.39
C VAL A 159 -10.80 -10.75 7.14
N THR A 160 -9.82 -10.25 6.39
CA THR A 160 -8.69 -9.54 6.96
C THR A 160 -8.55 -8.15 6.35
N ALA A 161 -7.89 -7.26 7.07
CA ALA A 161 -7.49 -5.95 6.55
C ALA A 161 -6.23 -5.47 7.28
N PRO A 162 -5.49 -4.50 6.72
CA PRO A 162 -4.25 -4.06 7.33
C PRO A 162 -4.44 -3.22 8.60
N SER A 163 -5.67 -2.76 8.85
CA SER A 163 -6.02 -1.96 10.03
C SER A 163 -7.47 -2.16 10.42
N GLU A 164 -7.79 -1.84 11.68
CA GLU A 164 -9.15 -1.81 12.21
C GLU A 164 -9.96 -0.66 11.57
N TYR A 165 -9.32 0.40 11.09
CA TYR A 165 -9.93 1.45 10.27
C TYR A 165 -10.58 0.87 9.01
N VAL A 166 -9.86 0.03 8.25
CA VAL A 166 -10.42 -0.61 7.06
C VAL A 166 -11.54 -1.59 7.43
N LEU A 167 -11.38 -2.36 8.52
CA LEU A 167 -12.44 -3.24 8.99
C LEU A 167 -13.70 -2.45 9.38
N ARG A 168 -13.56 -1.32 10.07
CA ARG A 168 -14.68 -0.44 10.45
C ARG A 168 -15.44 0.08 9.22
N ASP A 169 -14.75 0.48 8.15
CA ASP A 169 -15.39 0.85 6.88
C ASP A 169 -16.21 -0.31 6.29
N LEU A 170 -15.64 -1.53 6.28
CA LEU A 170 -16.35 -2.72 5.81
C LEU A 170 -17.58 -3.06 6.67
N ARG A 171 -17.50 -2.91 8.00
CA ARG A 171 -18.65 -3.12 8.90
C ARG A 171 -19.74 -2.08 8.62
N ALA A 172 -19.36 -0.81 8.53
CA ALA A 172 -20.30 0.30 8.35
C ALA A 172 -21.01 0.29 6.99
N ARG A 173 -20.30 0.00 5.89
CA ARG A 173 -20.84 0.14 4.52
C ARG A 173 -21.23 -1.18 3.86
N PHE A 174 -20.66 -2.29 4.33
CA PHE A 174 -20.82 -3.60 3.69
C PHE A 174 -21.31 -4.70 4.65
N GLY A 175 -21.58 -4.37 5.92
CA GLY A 175 -22.21 -5.30 6.87
C GLY A 175 -21.30 -6.45 7.28
N LEU A 176 -19.97 -6.25 7.26
CA LEU A 176 -19.02 -7.22 7.80
C LEU A 176 -19.34 -7.53 9.27
N THR A 177 -19.27 -8.80 9.65
CA THR A 177 -19.30 -9.25 11.05
C THR A 177 -17.94 -9.87 11.40
N GLY A 178 -17.27 -9.31 12.41
CA GLY A 178 -15.91 -9.74 12.78
C GLY A 178 -14.80 -9.11 11.92
N GLY A 179 -13.79 -9.91 11.58
CA GLY A 179 -12.59 -9.50 10.85
C GLY A 179 -11.32 -9.54 11.71
N VAL A 180 -10.18 -9.81 11.08
CA VAL A 180 -8.88 -9.92 11.73
C VAL A 180 -7.90 -8.91 11.12
N VAL A 181 -7.23 -8.13 11.96
CA VAL A 181 -6.18 -7.23 11.48
C VAL A 181 -4.93 -8.03 11.15
N VAL A 182 -4.53 -7.99 9.88
CA VAL A 182 -3.26 -8.51 9.39
C VAL A 182 -2.52 -7.36 8.71
N PRO A 183 -1.55 -6.72 9.40
CA PRO A 183 -0.89 -5.51 8.89
C PRO A 183 -0.13 -5.80 7.60
N ASN A 184 0.24 -4.75 6.87
CA ASN A 184 1.21 -4.92 5.78
C ASN A 184 2.61 -5.16 6.35
N GLY A 185 3.47 -5.76 5.54
CA GLY A 185 4.85 -5.98 5.90
C GLY A 185 5.83 -5.10 5.14
N VAL A 186 7.10 -5.20 5.55
CA VAL A 186 8.24 -4.56 4.88
C VAL A 186 9.41 -5.53 4.82
N ALA A 187 10.19 -5.45 3.74
CA ALA A 187 11.47 -6.15 3.63
C ALA A 187 12.52 -5.34 4.42
N LEU A 188 13.23 -5.96 5.36
CA LEU A 188 14.21 -5.26 6.20
C LEU A 188 15.52 -4.98 5.46
N ASP A 189 15.92 -5.89 4.57
CA ASP A 189 17.16 -5.78 3.80
C ASP A 189 16.87 -5.25 2.38
N VAL A 190 16.77 -3.93 2.25
CA VAL A 190 16.72 -3.25 0.95
C VAL A 190 17.88 -2.28 0.88
N PRO A 191 18.98 -2.63 0.19
CA PRO A 191 20.16 -1.79 0.14
C PRO A 191 19.85 -0.47 -0.59
N PRO A 192 20.30 0.68 -0.05
CA PRO A 192 20.08 1.96 -0.70
C PRO A 192 20.86 2.04 -2.00
N ASP A 193 20.22 2.53 -3.05
CA ASP A 193 20.89 2.80 -4.32
C ASP A 193 21.90 3.95 -4.14
N ARG A 194 23.17 3.67 -4.42
CA ARG A 194 24.22 4.68 -4.34
C ARG A 194 24.20 5.65 -5.52
N GLY A 195 23.57 5.27 -6.64
CA GLY A 195 23.48 6.07 -7.86
C GLY A 195 22.66 7.34 -7.70
N ILE A 196 21.64 7.34 -6.83
CA ILE A 196 20.82 8.54 -6.57
C ILE A 196 21.50 9.57 -5.66
N ARG A 197 22.64 9.25 -5.03
CA ARG A 197 23.31 10.17 -4.08
C ARG A 197 23.67 11.51 -4.70
N SER A 198 23.99 11.57 -5.99
CA SER A 198 24.28 12.82 -6.70
C SER A 198 23.05 13.71 -6.94
N ARG A 199 21.84 13.13 -6.84
CA ARG A 199 20.56 13.86 -6.94
C ARG A 199 20.09 14.37 -5.57
N LEU A 200 20.56 13.78 -4.47
CA LEU A 200 20.17 14.17 -3.11
C LEU A 200 20.73 15.56 -2.76
N PRO A 201 19.99 16.37 -1.98
CA PRO A 201 20.52 17.62 -1.43
C PRO A 201 21.81 17.39 -0.64
N SER A 202 22.74 18.34 -0.74
CA SER A 202 23.98 18.34 0.05
C SER A 202 23.73 18.68 1.52
N GLY A 203 22.77 19.57 1.78
CA GLY A 203 22.31 19.92 3.11
C GLY A 203 21.30 18.94 3.70
N ALA A 204 20.63 19.37 4.78
CA ALA A 204 19.55 18.61 5.36
C ALA A 204 18.32 18.59 4.45
N PHE A 205 17.52 17.53 4.50
CA PHE A 205 16.24 17.54 3.82
C PHE A 205 15.19 16.67 4.52
N LEU A 206 13.93 17.06 4.35
CA LEU A 206 12.76 16.23 4.63
C LEU A 206 12.42 15.43 3.38
N ALA A 207 11.97 14.19 3.54
CA ALA A 207 11.49 13.36 2.44
C ALA A 207 9.97 13.18 2.51
N ALA A 208 9.30 13.16 1.37
CA ALA A 208 7.92 12.70 1.26
C ALA A 208 7.82 11.74 0.07
N VAL A 209 7.32 10.52 0.30
CA VAL A 209 7.35 9.43 -0.69
C VAL A 209 5.94 8.93 -0.97
N GLY A 210 5.58 8.79 -2.24
CA GLY A 210 4.33 8.13 -2.62
C GLY A 210 3.70 8.66 -3.91
N ARG A 211 2.58 8.06 -4.30
CA ARG A 211 1.80 8.49 -5.48
C ARG A 211 1.27 9.91 -5.27
N LEU A 212 1.45 10.80 -6.25
CA LEU A 212 0.93 12.18 -6.18
C LEU A 212 -0.56 12.21 -6.53
N GLY A 213 -1.39 11.80 -5.58
CA GLY A 213 -2.85 11.85 -5.64
C GLY A 213 -3.41 12.67 -4.48
N ARG A 214 -4.64 13.17 -4.64
CA ARG A 214 -5.30 14.05 -3.66
C ARG A 214 -5.32 13.47 -2.24
N MET A 215 -5.57 12.17 -2.08
CA MET A 215 -5.60 11.54 -0.75
C MET A 215 -4.25 11.51 -0.04
N LYS A 216 -3.14 11.69 -0.77
CA LYS A 216 -1.79 11.72 -0.18
C LYS A 216 -1.39 13.09 0.38
N GLY A 217 -2.19 14.14 0.19
CA GLY A 217 -2.04 15.40 0.94
C GLY A 217 -0.75 16.20 0.68
N PHE A 218 -0.07 15.97 -0.44
CA PHE A 218 1.13 16.73 -0.80
C PHE A 218 0.88 18.24 -0.92
N ASP A 219 -0.35 18.64 -1.27
CA ASP A 219 -0.78 20.04 -1.28
C ASP A 219 -0.74 20.67 0.12
N LEU A 220 -1.09 19.92 1.16
CA LEU A 220 -1.03 20.37 2.56
C LEU A 220 0.42 20.45 3.04
N LEU A 221 1.28 19.51 2.61
CA LEU A 221 2.72 19.55 2.88
C LEU A 221 3.39 20.77 2.23
N ILE A 222 3.00 21.14 1.01
CA ILE A 222 3.53 22.35 0.35
C ILE A 222 3.13 23.60 1.14
N GLU A 223 1.92 23.67 1.68
CA GLU A 223 1.52 24.79 2.55
C GLU A 223 2.31 24.81 3.87
N ALA A 224 2.50 23.66 4.52
CA ALA A 224 3.35 23.57 5.71
C ALA A 224 4.81 23.98 5.40
N SER A 225 5.30 23.62 4.22
CA SER A 225 6.63 24.03 3.75
C SER A 225 6.74 25.54 3.54
N ALA A 226 5.66 26.20 3.10
CA ALA A 226 5.61 27.66 3.02
C ALA A 226 5.78 28.30 4.41
N ARG A 227 5.11 27.76 5.45
CA ARG A 227 5.28 28.21 6.85
C ARG A 227 6.71 28.00 7.35
N LEU A 228 7.34 26.87 7.03
CA LEU A 228 8.75 26.62 7.38
C LEU A 228 9.69 27.60 6.66
N ARG A 229 9.41 27.93 5.40
CA ARG A 229 10.17 28.93 4.63
C ARG A 229 10.05 30.33 5.23
N GLU A 230 8.85 30.75 5.61
CA GLU A 230 8.60 32.04 6.29
C GLU A 230 9.37 32.16 7.62
N ARG A 231 9.53 31.04 8.34
CA ARG A 231 10.34 30.97 9.57
C ARG A 231 11.85 30.89 9.33
N GLY A 232 12.29 30.85 8.07
CA GLY A 232 13.70 30.70 7.71
C GLY A 232 14.27 29.29 7.92
N ILE A 233 13.42 28.30 8.18
CA ILE A 233 13.83 26.90 8.40
C ILE A 233 14.13 26.24 7.06
N LEU A 234 13.23 26.34 6.06
CA LEU A 234 13.55 25.90 4.70
C LEU A 234 14.37 26.97 3.98
N SER A 235 15.58 26.61 3.59
CA SER A 235 16.59 27.52 3.07
C SER A 235 17.32 26.87 1.90
N ARG A 236 17.67 27.69 0.90
CA ARG A 236 18.67 27.28 -0.09
C ARG A 236 20.06 27.51 0.49
N ALA A 237 21.06 26.76 0.02
CA ALA A 237 22.46 27.00 0.41
C ALA A 237 22.83 28.48 0.27
N GLY A 238 23.19 29.10 1.40
CA GLY A 238 23.67 30.49 1.45
C GLY A 238 25.16 30.59 1.12
N ASN A 239 25.59 31.77 0.71
CA ASN A 239 26.97 32.10 0.33
C ASN A 239 27.92 32.29 1.55
N GLY A 240 27.67 31.59 2.66
CA GLY A 240 28.59 31.52 3.81
C GLY A 240 28.20 32.28 5.09
N ALA A 241 27.00 32.89 5.16
CA ALA A 241 26.53 33.60 6.37
C ALA A 241 25.05 33.32 6.75
N GLY A 242 24.37 32.41 6.06
CA GLY A 242 22.99 32.02 6.33
C GLY A 242 22.89 30.66 7.04
N PRO A 243 21.68 30.24 7.48
CA PRO A 243 21.46 28.89 8.00
C PRO A 243 21.86 27.83 6.97
N ASP A 244 22.27 26.65 7.45
CA ASP A 244 22.56 25.49 6.61
C ASP A 244 21.38 25.20 5.68
N GLU A 245 21.67 24.69 4.48
CA GLU A 245 20.66 24.31 3.48
C GLU A 245 19.67 23.28 4.06
N VAL A 246 18.37 23.59 3.98
CA VAL A 246 17.29 22.66 4.33
C VAL A 246 16.23 22.63 3.23
N ARG A 247 16.01 21.45 2.64
CA ARG A 247 15.08 21.25 1.52
C ARG A 247 13.97 20.25 1.83
N LEU A 248 12.96 20.20 0.96
CA LEU A 248 11.97 19.13 0.88
C LEU A 248 12.17 18.35 -0.42
N VAL A 249 12.31 17.03 -0.32
CA VAL A 249 12.35 16.11 -1.45
C VAL A 249 11.00 15.38 -1.55
N ILE A 250 10.33 15.51 -2.69
CA ILE A 250 9.10 14.78 -3.01
C ILE A 250 9.43 13.69 -4.04
N ALA A 251 9.47 12.43 -3.59
CA ALA A 251 9.73 11.26 -4.41
C ALA A 251 8.42 10.55 -4.76
N GLY A 252 7.95 10.76 -5.99
CA GLY A 252 6.68 10.24 -6.44
C GLY A 252 6.24 10.84 -7.76
N ASP A 253 5.25 10.19 -8.36
CA ASP A 253 4.54 10.70 -9.53
C ASP A 253 3.04 10.39 -9.42
N GLY A 254 2.21 11.07 -10.20
CA GLY A 254 0.78 10.92 -10.16
C GLY A 254 0.01 12.06 -10.82
N PRO A 255 -1.32 11.94 -10.87
CA PRO A 255 -2.19 12.90 -11.56
C PRO A 255 -2.06 14.34 -11.04
N GLU A 256 -1.70 14.54 -9.77
CA GLU A 256 -1.58 15.87 -9.16
C GLU A 256 -0.20 16.52 -9.43
N ARG A 257 0.74 15.84 -10.11
CA ARG A 257 2.13 16.31 -10.27
C ARG A 257 2.24 17.74 -10.80
N ALA A 258 1.43 18.09 -11.80
CA ALA A 258 1.43 19.41 -12.42
C ALA A 258 0.85 20.48 -11.47
N ALA A 259 -0.32 20.22 -10.87
CA ALA A 259 -0.95 21.13 -9.92
C ALA A 259 -0.06 21.41 -8.69
N LEU A 260 0.63 20.38 -8.18
CA LEU A 260 1.58 20.53 -7.07
C LEU A 260 2.79 21.39 -7.47
N ALA A 261 3.26 21.29 -8.73
CA ALA A 261 4.35 22.13 -9.23
C ALA A 261 3.94 23.61 -9.29
N GLU A 262 2.73 23.88 -9.77
CA GLU A 262 2.15 25.23 -9.81
C GLU A 262 2.00 25.80 -8.41
N GLN A 263 1.55 25.00 -7.44
CA GLN A 263 1.45 25.42 -6.04
C GLN A 263 2.82 25.75 -5.44
N VAL A 264 3.86 24.93 -5.69
CA VAL A 264 5.24 25.22 -5.26
C VAL A 264 5.73 26.55 -5.84
N ALA A 265 5.46 26.82 -7.13
CA ALA A 265 5.81 28.09 -7.77
C ALA A 265 5.05 29.27 -7.15
N ALA A 266 3.73 29.14 -6.94
CA ALA A 266 2.89 30.17 -6.36
C ALA A 266 3.28 30.52 -4.91
N ARG A 267 3.85 29.56 -4.17
CA ARG A 267 4.36 29.75 -2.81
C ARG A 267 5.83 30.19 -2.74
N GLY A 268 6.51 30.36 -3.88
CA GLY A 268 7.92 30.77 -3.93
C GLY A 268 8.87 29.73 -3.35
N LEU A 269 8.56 28.44 -3.53
CA LEU A 269 9.29 27.30 -2.95
C LEU A 269 10.15 26.54 -3.98
N THR A 270 10.27 27.05 -5.20
CA THR A 270 10.95 26.35 -6.32
C THR A 270 12.44 26.12 -6.08
N ASP A 271 13.07 26.87 -5.17
CA ASP A 271 14.48 26.73 -4.81
C ASP A 271 14.73 25.78 -3.63
N VAL A 272 13.67 25.29 -2.96
CA VAL A 272 13.75 24.45 -1.76
C VAL A 272 12.90 23.18 -1.83
N VAL A 273 12.10 22.99 -2.88
CA VAL A 273 11.31 21.77 -3.10
C VAL A 273 11.76 21.08 -4.38
N ASP A 274 12.30 19.87 -4.22
CA ASP A 274 12.80 19.04 -5.30
C ASP A 274 11.83 17.88 -5.60
N PHE A 275 11.35 17.79 -6.83
CA PHE A 275 10.52 16.65 -7.29
C PHE A 275 11.38 15.61 -7.99
N PHE A 276 11.41 14.38 -7.47
CA PHE A 276 12.26 13.32 -7.99
C PHE A 276 11.57 12.41 -9.01
N GLY A 277 10.26 12.56 -9.19
CA GLY A 277 9.46 11.63 -10.01
C GLY A 277 9.36 10.26 -9.35
N TRP A 278 8.94 9.25 -10.12
CA TRP A 278 8.91 7.87 -9.64
C TRP A 278 10.32 7.39 -9.26
N CYS A 279 10.44 6.77 -8.09
CA CYS A 279 11.68 6.19 -7.58
C CYS A 279 11.46 4.70 -7.32
N ALA A 280 12.44 3.88 -7.71
CA ALA A 280 12.45 2.46 -7.38
C ALA A 280 12.67 2.23 -5.87
N PRO A 281 12.34 1.04 -5.33
CA PRO A 281 12.47 0.76 -3.89
C PRO A 281 13.88 1.04 -3.31
N ALA A 282 14.94 0.74 -4.05
CA ALA A 282 16.31 1.02 -3.63
C ALA A 282 16.64 2.53 -3.63
N GLU A 283 16.08 3.30 -4.57
CA GLU A 283 16.20 4.76 -4.59
C GLU A 283 15.42 5.38 -3.42
N VAL A 284 14.21 4.90 -3.13
CA VAL A 284 13.43 5.31 -1.95
C VAL A 284 14.22 5.03 -0.68
N ALA A 285 14.83 3.84 -0.55
CA ALA A 285 15.68 3.51 0.58
C ALA A 285 16.84 4.51 0.76
N ALA A 286 17.46 4.96 -0.33
CA ALA A 286 18.53 5.96 -0.28
C ALA A 286 18.04 7.36 0.09
N VAL A 287 16.87 7.77 -0.43
CA VAL A 287 16.21 9.04 -0.06
C VAL A 287 15.91 9.07 1.45
N LEU A 288 15.32 8.00 1.98
CA LEU A 288 14.97 7.91 3.40
C LEU A 288 16.23 7.87 4.29
N ALA A 289 17.23 7.06 3.94
CA ALA A 289 18.47 6.98 4.71
C ALA A 289 19.26 8.30 4.76
N GLY A 290 19.05 9.19 3.79
CA GLY A 290 19.67 10.52 3.77
C GLY A 290 18.83 11.63 4.40
N SER A 291 17.55 11.41 4.68
CA SER A 291 16.64 12.47 5.14
C SER A 291 16.65 12.61 6.67
N ARG A 292 16.29 13.80 7.16
CA ARG A 292 16.08 14.05 8.59
C ARG A 292 14.79 13.41 9.09
N ALA A 293 13.78 13.38 8.23
CA ALA A 293 12.52 12.71 8.50
C ALA A 293 11.82 12.32 7.20
N LEU A 294 10.98 11.30 7.29
CA LEU A 294 9.90 11.09 6.34
C LEU A 294 8.66 11.82 6.82
N VAL A 295 8.00 12.50 5.89
CA VAL A 295 6.70 13.13 6.08
C VAL A 295 5.65 12.37 5.28
N VAL A 296 4.60 11.91 5.94
CA VAL A 296 3.43 11.27 5.30
C VAL A 296 2.20 12.15 5.53
N PRO A 297 1.94 13.16 4.68
CA PRO A 297 0.91 14.17 4.88
C PRO A 297 -0.49 13.71 4.45
N SER A 298 -0.70 12.39 4.35
CA SER A 298 -1.89 11.80 3.76
C SER A 298 -3.16 12.22 4.50
N ARG A 299 -4.24 12.54 3.76
CA ARG A 299 -5.55 12.84 4.38
C ARG A 299 -6.13 11.61 5.09
N SER A 300 -5.83 10.43 4.59
CA SER A 300 -6.14 9.14 5.20
C SER A 300 -5.29 8.04 4.55
N GLU A 301 -4.82 7.09 5.33
CA GLU A 301 -4.12 5.89 4.86
C GLU A 301 -4.86 4.63 5.30
N ALA A 302 -4.91 3.60 4.46
CA ALA A 302 -5.42 2.30 4.87
C ALA A 302 -4.49 1.65 5.93
N PHE A 303 -3.19 1.89 5.81
CA PHE A 303 -2.16 1.41 6.73
C PHE A 303 -0.99 2.38 6.80
N GLY A 304 -0.31 2.66 5.68
CA GLY A 304 0.87 3.54 5.65
C GLY A 304 2.19 2.78 5.61
N ILE A 305 2.42 2.04 4.51
CA ILE A 305 3.66 1.26 4.30
C ILE A 305 4.92 2.16 4.38
N ALA A 306 4.80 3.42 3.95
CA ALA A 306 5.90 4.39 4.01
C ALA A 306 6.44 4.62 5.44
N ALA A 307 5.59 4.49 6.47
CA ALA A 307 6.03 4.54 7.87
C ALA A 307 6.99 3.39 8.19
N LEU A 308 6.67 2.17 7.75
CA LEU A 308 7.55 1.01 7.91
C LEU A 308 8.86 1.18 7.13
N GLU A 309 8.81 1.80 5.95
CA GLU A 309 10.01 2.09 5.16
C GLU A 309 10.93 3.12 5.85
N ALA A 310 10.37 4.14 6.50
CA ALA A 310 11.12 5.10 7.31
C ALA A 310 11.75 4.45 8.54
N TRP A 311 10.97 3.68 9.30
CA TRP A 311 11.47 2.96 10.47
C TRP A 311 12.59 1.97 10.11
N ARG A 312 12.43 1.24 9.00
CA ARG A 312 13.50 0.39 8.45
C ARG A 312 14.76 1.17 8.10
N ALA A 313 14.61 2.37 7.55
CA ALA A 313 15.73 3.22 7.16
C ALA A 313 16.39 3.94 8.35
N GLY A 314 15.85 3.83 9.57
CA GLY A 314 16.33 4.60 10.72
C GLY A 314 16.01 6.09 10.59
N THR A 315 14.88 6.41 9.95
CA THR A 315 14.46 7.78 9.66
C THR A 315 13.31 8.17 10.58
N ALA A 316 13.39 9.35 11.20
CA ALA A 316 12.29 9.87 12.00
C ALA A 316 11.01 10.03 11.16
N LEU A 317 9.85 9.86 11.79
CA LEU A 317 8.56 9.84 11.10
C LEU A 317 7.67 10.97 11.61
N VAL A 318 7.20 11.80 10.68
CA VAL A 318 6.08 12.73 10.91
C VAL A 318 4.96 12.34 9.97
N MET A 319 3.80 12.03 10.52
CA MET A 319 2.69 11.53 9.71
C MET A 319 1.36 11.95 10.27
N THR A 320 0.32 11.78 9.48
CA THR A 320 -1.02 12.14 9.89
C THR A 320 -1.68 11.03 10.71
N ASN A 321 -2.57 11.41 11.63
CA ASN A 321 -3.26 10.49 12.54
C ASN A 321 -4.52 9.84 11.96
N ARG A 322 -4.87 10.13 10.69
CA ARG A 322 -6.11 9.64 10.07
C ARG A 322 -5.91 8.35 9.28
N GLY A 323 -6.88 7.44 9.42
CA GLY A 323 -6.86 6.14 8.78
C GLY A 323 -6.30 5.04 9.71
N GLY A 324 -5.69 4.01 9.12
CA GLY A 324 -5.09 2.89 9.85
C GLY A 324 -3.68 3.15 10.38
N ALA A 325 -3.08 4.27 10.00
CA ALA A 325 -1.68 4.56 10.27
C ALA A 325 -1.45 4.96 11.75
N GLY A 326 -2.40 5.68 12.35
CA GLY A 326 -2.39 5.98 13.79
C GLY A 326 -2.72 4.79 14.70
N GLU A 327 -2.90 3.58 14.16
CA GLU A 327 -3.16 2.37 14.97
C GLU A 327 -1.86 1.66 15.41
N PHE A 328 -0.74 1.95 14.76
CA PHE A 328 0.54 1.30 15.08
C PHE A 328 1.71 2.27 15.33
N VAL A 329 1.54 3.55 14.98
CA VAL A 329 2.48 4.62 15.33
C VAL A 329 2.01 5.29 16.61
N HIS A 330 2.92 5.49 17.55
CA HIS A 330 2.70 6.02 18.89
C HIS A 330 3.26 7.43 18.97
N ASP A 331 2.36 8.41 19.09
CA ASP A 331 2.72 9.83 19.06
C ASP A 331 3.75 10.20 20.14
N GLY A 332 4.84 10.83 19.71
CA GLY A 332 5.96 11.25 20.56
C GLY A 332 6.94 10.13 20.91
N GLU A 333 6.67 8.87 20.55
CA GLU A 333 7.55 7.73 20.86
C GLU A 333 8.29 7.21 19.63
N ASP A 334 7.57 6.79 18.57
CA ASP A 334 8.14 6.20 17.34
C ASP A 334 7.76 7.01 16.07
N GLY A 335 7.04 8.11 16.26
CA GLY A 335 6.69 9.10 15.25
C GLY A 335 5.95 10.27 15.89
N ILE A 336 5.74 11.34 15.13
CA ILE A 336 4.85 12.44 15.51
C ILE A 336 3.59 12.36 14.66
N LEU A 337 2.45 12.36 15.33
CA LEU A 337 1.13 12.29 14.71
C LEU A 337 0.46 13.67 14.70
N VAL A 338 -0.01 14.11 13.54
CA VAL A 338 -0.74 15.39 13.38
C VAL A 338 -2.08 15.17 12.68
N ASP A 339 -3.05 16.08 12.88
CA ASP A 339 -4.23 16.08 12.01
C ASP A 339 -3.83 16.56 10.60
N PRO A 340 -4.23 15.87 9.52
CA PRO A 340 -3.86 16.26 8.16
C PRO A 340 -4.33 17.67 7.78
N GLU A 341 -5.46 18.13 8.31
CA GLU A 341 -6.04 19.44 7.97
C GLU A 341 -5.44 20.58 8.82
N ASP A 342 -4.65 20.26 9.85
CA ASP A 342 -3.91 21.22 10.65
C ASP A 342 -2.49 21.44 10.10
N VAL A 343 -2.43 22.31 9.09
CA VAL A 343 -1.17 22.66 8.42
C VAL A 343 -0.15 23.30 9.37
N ASP A 344 -0.61 24.08 10.35
CA ASP A 344 0.29 24.74 11.30
C ASP A 344 0.88 23.72 12.29
N ALA A 345 0.11 22.73 12.73
CA ALA A 345 0.62 21.61 13.52
C ALA A 345 1.62 20.76 12.71
N LEU A 346 1.33 20.48 11.43
CA LEU A 346 2.28 19.79 10.55
C LEU A 346 3.60 20.58 10.44
N ALA A 347 3.53 21.89 10.16
CA ALA A 347 4.73 22.74 10.10
C ALA A 347 5.50 22.76 11.43
N ALA A 348 4.79 22.85 12.57
CA ALA A 348 5.42 22.82 13.89
C ALA A 348 6.11 21.48 14.18
N ALA A 349 5.49 20.35 13.82
CA ALA A 349 6.10 19.02 13.97
C ALA A 349 7.38 18.89 13.14
N LEU A 350 7.35 19.34 11.88
CA LEU A 350 8.52 19.33 11.00
C LEU A 350 9.65 20.23 11.51
N ALA A 351 9.31 21.43 12.01
CA ALA A 351 10.29 22.33 12.64
C ALA A 351 10.97 21.65 13.83
N ARG A 352 10.19 21.06 14.76
CA ARG A 352 10.71 20.34 15.92
C ARG A 352 11.71 19.25 15.55
N VAL A 353 11.41 18.45 14.53
CA VAL A 353 12.30 17.36 14.09
C VAL A 353 13.58 17.87 13.43
N LEU A 354 13.52 19.02 12.77
CA LEU A 354 14.71 19.67 12.18
C LEU A 354 15.59 20.33 13.24
N GLU A 355 14.97 20.95 14.26
CA GLU A 355 15.63 21.77 15.27
C GLU A 355 16.09 20.98 16.51
N ASP A 356 15.47 19.83 16.81
CA ASP A 356 15.81 18.96 17.94
C ASP A 356 16.37 17.60 17.45
N PRO A 357 17.71 17.48 17.30
CA PRO A 357 18.36 16.23 16.95
C PRO A 357 18.07 15.08 17.93
N ALA A 358 17.95 15.36 19.23
CA ALA A 358 17.75 14.30 20.23
C ALA A 358 16.36 13.68 20.10
N LEU A 359 15.33 14.52 19.90
CA LEU A 359 13.98 14.05 19.57
C LEU A 359 13.99 13.23 18.27
N ARG A 360 14.57 13.77 17.19
CA ARG A 360 14.63 13.09 15.88
C ARG A 360 15.27 11.70 15.99
N ASP A 361 16.45 11.63 16.61
CA ASP A 361 17.23 10.39 16.69
C ASP A 361 16.53 9.37 17.63
N GLY A 362 15.83 9.84 18.67
CA GLY A 362 14.99 9.02 19.53
C GLY A 362 13.80 8.38 18.78
N LEU A 363 13.05 9.18 18.01
CA LEU A 363 11.93 8.68 17.18
C LEU A 363 12.41 7.64 16.17
N ALA A 364 13.53 7.90 15.50
CA ALA A 364 14.13 7.00 14.53
C ALA A 364 14.52 5.65 15.16
N ALA A 365 15.21 5.68 16.31
CA ALA A 365 15.63 4.47 17.02
C ALA A 365 14.43 3.64 17.47
N ALA A 366 13.42 4.26 18.09
CA ALA A 366 12.21 3.57 18.54
C ALA A 366 11.43 2.93 17.37
N GLY A 367 11.32 3.64 16.24
CA GLY A 367 10.72 3.09 15.03
C GLY A 367 11.48 1.87 14.48
N SER A 368 12.82 1.96 14.40
CA SER A 368 13.68 0.85 13.96
C SER A 368 13.59 -0.39 14.84
N GLU A 369 13.32 -0.26 16.13
CA GLU A 369 13.07 -1.42 17.00
C GLU A 369 11.72 -2.09 16.67
N ARG A 370 10.67 -1.31 16.43
CA ARG A 370 9.31 -1.81 16.16
C ARG A 370 9.15 -2.44 14.78
N VAL A 371 9.89 -1.98 13.77
CA VAL A 371 9.74 -2.46 12.38
C VAL A 371 9.94 -3.97 12.23
N ALA A 372 10.69 -4.61 13.14
CA ALA A 372 10.90 -6.06 13.15
C ALA A 372 9.60 -6.87 13.31
N GLU A 373 8.57 -6.29 13.92
CA GLU A 373 7.23 -6.90 14.05
C GLU A 373 6.49 -6.99 12.71
N PHE A 374 6.85 -6.12 11.77
CA PHE A 374 6.23 -5.98 10.45
C PHE A 374 7.05 -6.65 9.33
N ARG A 375 8.07 -7.44 9.65
CA ARG A 375 8.76 -8.23 8.62
C ARG A 375 7.80 -9.23 7.97
N TRP A 376 7.97 -9.47 6.68
CA TRP A 376 7.09 -10.35 5.89
C TRP A 376 6.90 -11.73 6.49
N GLU A 377 7.92 -12.29 7.14
CA GLU A 377 7.81 -13.59 7.81
C GLU A 377 6.75 -13.58 8.91
N ARG A 378 6.68 -12.52 9.71
CA ARG A 378 5.70 -12.38 10.80
C ARG A 378 4.31 -12.08 10.26
N VAL A 379 4.22 -11.23 9.25
CA VAL A 379 2.95 -10.85 8.63
C VAL A 379 2.30 -12.05 7.95
N ALA A 380 3.06 -12.79 7.13
CA ALA A 380 2.55 -13.96 6.43
C ALA A 380 2.14 -15.09 7.39
N GLU A 381 2.84 -15.25 8.52
CA GLU A 381 2.47 -16.20 9.58
C GLU A 381 1.08 -15.94 10.15
N ARG A 382 0.59 -14.69 10.17
CA ARG A 382 -0.77 -14.36 10.65
C ARG A 382 -1.88 -14.91 9.76
N TYR A 383 -1.59 -15.24 8.50
CA TYR A 383 -2.56 -15.87 7.61
C TYR A 383 -2.67 -17.39 7.82
N LEU A 384 -1.62 -18.05 8.32
CA LEU A 384 -1.60 -19.52 8.44
C LEU A 384 -2.76 -20.08 9.29
N PRO A 385 -3.11 -19.50 10.47
CA PRO A 385 -4.24 -19.96 11.26
C PRO A 385 -5.61 -19.79 10.57
N LEU A 386 -5.70 -18.90 9.58
CA LEU A 386 -6.93 -18.65 8.83
C LEU A 386 -7.15 -19.69 7.72
N TYR A 387 -6.10 -20.38 7.29
CA TYR A 387 -6.22 -21.41 6.26
C TYR A 387 -6.74 -22.73 6.85
N PRO A 388 -7.67 -23.40 6.16
CA PRO A 388 -8.16 -24.70 6.60
C PRO A 388 -6.98 -25.69 6.61
N HIS A 389 -6.86 -26.44 7.69
CA HIS A 389 -5.87 -27.51 7.78
C HIS A 389 -6.41 -28.74 7.04
N ALA A 390 -5.60 -29.37 6.19
CA ALA A 390 -6.00 -30.60 5.51
C ALA A 390 -6.32 -31.69 6.56
N GLY A 391 -7.59 -32.07 6.68
CA GLY A 391 -8.11 -33.02 7.68
C GLY A 391 -9.20 -32.46 8.60
N ALA A 392 -9.46 -31.15 8.61
CA ALA A 392 -10.59 -30.56 9.33
C ALA A 392 -11.88 -30.62 8.48
N SER A 393 -12.28 -31.82 8.06
CA SER A 393 -13.64 -32.08 7.61
C SER A 393 -14.39 -32.72 8.78
N ARG A 394 -15.43 -32.05 9.27
CA ARG A 394 -16.56 -32.74 9.90
C ARG A 394 -17.67 -32.86 8.87
#